data_AF-A0A0B8NQ90-F1
#
_entry.id   AF-A0A0B8NQ90-F1
#
_cell.length_a   1.000
_cell.length_b   1.000
_cell.length_c   1.000
_cell.angle_alpha   90.00
_cell.angle_beta   90.00
_cell.angle_gamma   90.00
#
_symmetry.space_group_name_H-M   'P 1'
#
loop_
_entity.id
_entity.type
_entity.pdbx_description
1 polymer ?
#
loop_
_entity_poly.entity_id
_entity_poly.type
_entity_poly.pdbx_seq_one_letter_code
_entity_poly.pdbx_strand_id
1 'polypeptide(L)'
;MFFSMSRIFNSDVDMRALLLLCFVSLSCFANQDSKFLHLSPEIKAGPQYGTGITGWGMQLGLADVYQTNSLYFNGGQVKYEFLTDTDKWKFYRLGVEHRLVKEEVISFQFELGVIDYEGERRFFTRKETREGVGFSSAGAVVFNFTQALVSGLALM
;
A
#
# COMPACT_ATOMS: atom_id res chain seq x y z
N MET A 1 17.72 -5.37 -9.05
CA MET A 1 17.65 -6.49 -10.01
C MET A 1 16.17 -6.67 -10.35
N PHE A 2 15.74 -6.18 -11.52
CA PHE A 2 14.33 -6.27 -11.94
C PHE A 2 14.10 -7.63 -12.59
N PHE A 3 13.46 -8.55 -11.86
CA PHE A 3 12.96 -9.77 -12.47
C PHE A 3 11.69 -9.42 -13.26
N SER A 4 11.81 -9.33 -14.59
CA SER A 4 10.66 -9.42 -15.48
C SER A 4 10.20 -10.88 -15.48
N MET A 5 9.28 -11.21 -14.58
CA MET A 5 8.62 -12.50 -14.54
C MET A 5 7.52 -12.48 -15.62
N SER A 6 7.91 -12.81 -16.85
CA SER A 6 6.99 -12.94 -17.97
C SER A 6 5.93 -14.01 -17.70
N ARG A 7 4.65 -13.62 -17.79
CA ARG A 7 3.46 -14.47 -18.03
C ARG A 7 3.42 -15.80 -17.26
N ILE A 8 3.00 -15.78 -15.99
CA ILE A 8 2.61 -17.01 -15.27
C ILE A 8 1.15 -17.00 -14.81
N PHE A 9 0.49 -15.84 -14.70
CA PHE A 9 -0.93 -15.79 -14.34
C PHE A 9 -1.81 -15.61 -15.58
N ASN A 10 -2.01 -16.70 -16.32
CA ASN A 10 -3.08 -16.83 -17.31
C ASN A 10 -4.26 -17.53 -16.63
N SER A 11 -5.11 -16.74 -15.97
CA SER A 11 -6.47 -17.13 -15.59
C SER A 11 -7.30 -15.85 -15.65
N ASP A 12 -8.44 -15.86 -16.33
CA ASP A 12 -9.39 -14.76 -16.55
C ASP A 12 -9.95 -14.08 -15.28
N VAL A 13 -9.33 -14.30 -14.12
CA VAL A 13 -9.65 -13.66 -12.85
C VAL A 13 -8.79 -12.41 -12.71
N ASP A 14 -9.44 -11.24 -12.72
CA ASP A 14 -8.78 -9.97 -12.41
C ASP A 14 -8.11 -10.08 -11.02
N MET A 15 -6.78 -10.00 -11.00
CA MET A 15 -5.97 -10.15 -9.79
C MET A 15 -6.36 -9.12 -8.71
N ARG A 16 -6.89 -7.97 -9.13
CA ARG A 16 -7.42 -6.93 -8.25
C ARG A 16 -8.73 -7.39 -7.60
N ALA A 17 -9.61 -8.01 -8.37
CA ALA A 17 -10.86 -8.59 -7.88
C ALA A 17 -10.59 -9.74 -6.91
N LEU A 18 -9.55 -10.55 -7.18
CA LEU A 18 -9.11 -11.61 -6.27
C LEU A 18 -8.61 -11.03 -4.94
N LEU A 19 -7.77 -9.98 -4.96
CA LEU A 19 -7.29 -9.32 -3.75
C LEU A 19 -8.43 -8.70 -2.93
N LEU A 20 -9.40 -8.06 -3.60
CA LEU A 20 -10.59 -7.54 -2.94
C LEU A 20 -11.46 -8.66 -2.34
N LEU A 21 -11.65 -9.75 -3.08
CA LEU A 21 -12.38 -10.92 -2.59
C LEU A 21 -11.68 -11.53 -1.36
N CYS A 22 -10.35 -11.63 -1.38
CA CYS A 22 -9.58 -12.06 -0.22
C CYS A 22 -9.78 -11.11 0.97
N PHE A 23 -9.72 -9.79 0.77
CA PHE A 23 -9.97 -8.81 1.83
C PHE A 23 -11.35 -8.99 2.46
N VAL A 24 -12.39 -9.07 1.63
CA VAL A 24 -13.78 -9.26 2.08
C VAL A 24 -13.93 -10.59 2.81
N SER A 25 -13.35 -11.66 2.28
CA SER A 25 -13.41 -12.98 2.91
C SER A 25 -12.72 -12.99 4.27
N LEU A 26 -11.54 -12.37 4.38
CA LEU A 26 -10.81 -12.21 5.65
C LEU A 26 -11.55 -11.29 6.63
N SER A 27 -12.26 -10.27 6.13
CA SER A 27 -13.07 -9.38 6.96
C SER A 27 -14.26 -10.07 7.62
N CYS A 28 -14.82 -11.12 7.01
CA CYS A 28 -15.89 -11.91 7.62
C CYS A 28 -15.45 -12.67 8.89
N PHE A 29 -14.14 -12.88 9.07
CA PHE A 29 -13.56 -13.48 10.28
C PHE A 29 -13.15 -12.44 11.33
N ALA A 30 -13.37 -11.15 11.08
CA ALA A 30 -13.18 -10.12 12.11
C ALA A 30 -14.19 -10.35 13.25
N ASN A 31 -13.74 -10.23 14.49
CA ASN A 31 -14.61 -10.42 15.64
C ASN A 31 -15.73 -9.36 15.62
N GLN A 32 -16.92 -9.71 16.14
CA GLN A 32 -18.09 -8.81 16.21
C GLN A 32 -17.82 -7.52 17.01
N ASP A 33 -16.72 -7.47 17.77
CA ASP A 33 -16.26 -6.30 18.53
C ASP A 33 -15.26 -5.40 17.78
N SER A 34 -14.95 -5.68 16.50
CA SER A 34 -14.09 -4.86 15.64
C SER A 34 -14.75 -3.52 15.26
N LYS A 35 -14.85 -2.60 16.22
CA LYS A 35 -15.58 -1.33 16.09
C LYS A 35 -14.93 -0.26 15.19
N PHE A 36 -13.79 -0.54 14.57
CA PHE A 36 -13.02 0.49 13.87
C PHE A 36 -12.63 0.06 12.45
N LEU A 37 -13.55 0.32 11.51
CA LEU A 37 -13.19 0.55 10.11
C LEU A 37 -12.47 1.90 10.05
N HIS A 38 -11.23 1.90 9.59
CA HIS A 38 -10.48 3.13 9.36
C HIS A 38 -10.17 3.29 7.87
N LEU A 39 -10.37 4.50 7.38
CA LEU A 39 -10.00 4.93 6.04
C LEU A 39 -8.91 5.99 6.20
N SER A 40 -7.73 5.69 5.68
CA SER A 40 -6.56 6.54 5.80
C SER A 40 -6.07 6.93 4.41
N PRO A 41 -6.20 8.21 4.01
CA PRO A 41 -5.58 8.67 2.78
C PRO A 41 -4.06 8.60 2.92
N GLU A 42 -3.40 8.13 1.86
CA GLU A 42 -1.94 8.04 1.81
C GLU A 42 -1.40 9.03 0.77
N ILE A 43 -0.37 9.79 1.14
CA ILE A 43 0.40 10.62 0.20
C ILE A 43 1.82 10.09 0.20
N LYS A 44 2.35 9.77 -0.98
CA LYS A 44 3.72 9.30 -1.15
C LYS A 44 4.57 10.45 -1.70
N ALA A 45 5.63 10.79 -0.98
CA ALA A 45 6.68 11.69 -1.40
C ALA A 45 8.00 10.93 -1.42
N GLY A 46 8.83 11.16 -2.44
CA GLY A 46 10.08 10.42 -2.63
C GLY A 46 11.24 11.34 -3.04
N PRO A 47 12.50 10.92 -2.81
CA PRO A 47 13.69 11.74 -3.04
C PRO A 47 14.08 11.77 -4.53
N GLN A 48 13.18 12.23 -5.38
CA GLN A 48 13.41 12.34 -6.82
C GLN A 48 13.42 13.81 -7.22
N TYR A 49 14.49 14.21 -7.91
CA TYR A 49 14.80 15.59 -8.26
C TYR A 49 13.59 16.32 -8.87
N GLY A 50 13.09 17.34 -8.19
CA GLY A 50 12.10 18.28 -8.73
C GLY A 50 10.64 17.87 -8.63
N THR A 51 10.32 16.69 -8.10
CA THR A 51 8.92 16.23 -7.99
C THR A 51 8.54 16.05 -6.52
N GLY A 52 7.65 16.91 -6.02
CA GLY A 52 7.16 16.87 -4.64
C GLY A 52 6.34 15.61 -4.33
N ILE A 53 5.01 15.70 -4.40
CA ILE A 53 4.11 14.55 -4.20
C ILE A 53 4.21 13.64 -5.44
N THR A 54 4.78 12.46 -5.27
CA THR A 54 4.99 11.48 -6.35
C THR A 54 3.83 10.50 -6.47
N GLY A 55 2.98 10.39 -5.45
CA GLY A 55 1.83 9.49 -5.50
C GLY A 55 0.80 9.76 -4.42
N TRP A 56 -0.34 9.12 -4.59
CA TRP A 56 -1.44 9.13 -3.65
C TRP A 56 -2.04 7.72 -3.57
N GLY A 57 -2.66 7.42 -2.45
CA GLY A 57 -3.28 6.14 -2.19
C GLY A 57 -4.32 6.25 -1.10
N MET A 58 -4.88 5.11 -0.78
CA MET A 58 -5.88 4.98 0.27
C MET A 58 -5.73 3.61 0.91
N GLN A 59 -5.75 3.61 2.23
CA GLN A 59 -5.74 2.43 3.06
C GLN A 59 -7.11 2.27 3.71
N LEU A 60 -7.68 1.08 3.61
CA LEU A 60 -8.92 0.66 4.25
C LEU A 60 -8.59 -0.47 5.22
N GLY A 61 -8.75 -0.25 6.52
CA GLY A 61 -8.38 -1.24 7.52
C GLY A 61 -9.47 -1.55 8.52
N LEU A 62 -9.40 -2.77 9.04
CA LEU A 62 -10.23 -3.31 10.10
C LEU A 62 -9.31 -3.65 11.27
N ALA A 63 -9.63 -3.10 12.44
CA ALA A 63 -8.95 -3.45 13.68
C ALA A 63 -9.45 -4.79 14.24
N ASP A 64 -8.62 -5.46 15.02
CA ASP A 64 -8.99 -6.64 15.83
C ASP A 64 -9.47 -7.87 15.02
N VAL A 65 -8.68 -8.22 14.00
CA VAL A 65 -8.84 -9.47 13.26
C VAL A 65 -7.92 -10.52 13.92
N TYR A 66 -8.49 -11.63 14.37
CA TYR A 66 -7.77 -12.71 15.08
C TYR A 66 -7.01 -12.29 16.36
N GLN A 67 -7.63 -11.49 17.24
CA GLN A 67 -7.14 -11.19 18.61
C GLN A 67 -5.75 -10.55 18.72
N THR A 68 -5.11 -10.15 17.62
CA THR A 68 -3.73 -9.64 17.70
C THR A 68 -3.42 -8.57 16.65
N ASN A 69 -4.10 -8.54 15.49
CA ASN A 69 -3.60 -7.80 14.33
C ASN A 69 -4.71 -7.04 13.56
N SER A 70 -4.39 -5.85 13.04
CA SER A 70 -5.26 -5.16 12.07
C SER A 70 -5.04 -5.77 10.68
N LEU A 71 -6.11 -5.91 9.91
CA LEU A 71 -6.04 -6.24 8.48
C LEU A 71 -6.38 -4.98 7.67
N TYR A 72 -5.64 -4.72 6.61
CA TYR A 72 -5.93 -3.58 5.76
C TYR A 72 -5.68 -3.86 4.27
N PHE A 73 -6.39 -3.13 3.43
CA PHE A 73 -6.21 -3.08 2.00
C PHE A 73 -5.60 -1.72 1.66
N ASN A 74 -4.46 -1.70 1.00
CA ASN A 74 -3.78 -0.49 0.54
C ASN A 74 -3.78 -0.47 -1.00
N GLY A 75 -4.36 0.57 -1.57
CA GLY A 75 -4.40 0.78 -3.01
C GLY A 75 -3.99 2.19 -3.36
N GLY A 76 -3.23 2.35 -4.44
CA GLY A 76 -2.83 3.69 -4.86
C GLY A 76 -2.11 3.74 -6.19
N GLN A 77 -1.71 4.94 -6.55
CA GLN A 77 -1.00 5.24 -7.77
C GLN A 77 0.21 6.12 -7.47
N VAL A 78 1.32 5.80 -8.14
CA VAL A 78 2.51 6.62 -8.14
C VAL A 78 2.85 6.97 -9.59
N LYS A 79 3.25 8.22 -9.80
CA LYS A 79 3.67 8.75 -11.09
C LYS A 79 5.05 9.35 -10.93
N TYR A 80 5.93 9.00 -11.85
CA TYR A 80 7.29 9.50 -11.95
C TYR A 80 7.47 10.09 -13.33
N GLU A 81 7.88 11.34 -13.37
CA GLU A 81 8.23 12.04 -14.60
C GLU A 81 9.70 12.39 -14.53
N PHE A 82 10.50 11.82 -15.43
CA PHE A 82 11.94 12.08 -15.50
C PHE A 82 12.34 12.48 -16.92
N LEU A 83 12.47 13.79 -17.13
CA LEU A 83 12.90 14.48 -18.38
C LEU A 83 12.12 14.09 -19.65
N THR A 84 12.25 12.85 -20.10
CA THR A 84 11.68 12.31 -21.34
C THR A 84 10.92 10.99 -21.12
N ASP A 85 11.03 10.42 -19.92
CA ASP A 85 10.40 9.17 -19.51
C ASP A 85 9.29 9.46 -18.48
N THR A 86 8.14 8.81 -18.63
CA THR A 86 7.01 8.90 -17.70
C THR A 86 6.65 7.50 -17.26
N ASP A 87 6.89 7.21 -15.98
CA ASP A 87 6.56 5.94 -15.37
C ASP A 87 5.36 6.11 -14.44
N LYS A 88 4.37 5.24 -14.61
CA LYS A 88 3.20 5.17 -13.74
C LYS A 88 3.11 3.76 -13.21
N TRP A 89 2.81 3.63 -11.92
CA TRP A 89 2.43 2.34 -11.40
C TRP A 89 1.26 2.44 -10.44
N LYS A 90 0.35 1.48 -10.54
CA LYS A 90 -0.78 1.29 -9.64
C LYS A 90 -0.49 0.06 -8.79
N PHE A 91 -0.69 0.15 -7.49
CA PHE A 91 -0.48 -0.98 -6.59
C PHE A 91 -1.77 -1.28 -5.85
N TYR A 92 -2.01 -2.57 -5.61
CA TYR A 92 -3.11 -3.08 -4.80
C TYR A 92 -2.53 -4.14 -3.88
N ARG A 93 -2.64 -3.94 -2.57
CA ARG A 93 -1.99 -4.76 -1.57
C ARG A 93 -2.91 -5.05 -0.40
N LEU A 94 -2.76 -6.25 0.14
CA LEU A 94 -3.32 -6.68 1.40
C LEU A 94 -2.21 -6.65 2.43
N GLY A 95 -2.47 -6.04 3.58
CA GLY A 95 -1.51 -5.95 4.66
C GLY A 95 -2.09 -6.35 5.99
N VAL A 96 -1.18 -6.77 6.86
CA VAL A 96 -1.42 -7.07 8.26
C VAL A 96 -0.54 -6.16 9.10
N GLU A 97 -1.10 -5.67 10.20
CA GLU A 97 -0.38 -4.90 11.18
C GLU A 97 -0.30 -5.68 12.48
N HIS A 98 0.90 -5.83 13.02
CA HIS A 98 1.16 -6.42 14.32
C HIS A 98 1.65 -5.35 15.30
N ARG A 99 0.95 -5.20 16.42
CA ARG A 99 1.30 -4.27 17.50
C ARG A 99 2.33 -4.94 18.42
N LEU A 100 3.52 -4.36 18.51
CA LEU A 100 4.65 -4.98 19.24
C LEU A 100 4.65 -4.67 20.74
N VAL A 101 4.13 -3.51 21.15
CA VAL A 101 4.16 -3.03 22.54
C VAL A 101 2.75 -2.77 23.04
N LYS A 102 2.46 -3.15 24.30
CA LYS A 102 1.17 -2.98 24.97
C LYS A 102 0.70 -1.52 25.05
N GLU A 103 1.63 -0.56 24.93
CA GLU A 103 1.40 0.89 24.92
C GLU A 103 1.18 1.46 23.50
N GLU A 104 1.04 0.59 22.48
CA GLU A 104 0.72 0.96 21.09
C GLU A 104 1.72 1.91 20.39
N VAL A 105 2.88 2.16 20.99
CA VAL A 105 3.85 3.15 20.48
C VAL A 105 4.47 2.73 19.14
N ILE A 106 4.65 1.42 18.91
CA ILE A 106 5.28 0.87 17.71
C ILE A 106 4.44 -0.28 17.14
N SER A 107 4.08 -0.16 15.86
CA SER A 107 3.43 -1.20 15.08
C SER A 107 4.29 -1.59 13.88
N PHE A 108 4.33 -2.88 13.55
CA PHE A 108 4.92 -3.38 12.31
C PHE A 108 3.83 -3.68 11.30
N GLN A 109 3.95 -3.10 10.11
CA GLN A 109 3.01 -3.26 9.00
C GLN A 109 3.70 -4.00 7.87
N PHE A 110 3.04 -5.02 7.33
CA PHE A 110 3.54 -5.79 6.20
C PHE A 110 2.45 -5.96 5.15
N GLU A 111 2.80 -5.73 3.90
CA GLU A 111 1.89 -5.71 2.75
C GLU A 111 2.39 -6.63 1.64
N LEU A 112 1.46 -7.35 1.01
CA LEU A 112 1.68 -8.13 -0.20
C LEU A 112 0.57 -7.89 -1.22
N GLY A 113 0.91 -7.91 -2.50
CA GLY A 113 -0.07 -7.82 -3.56
C GLY A 113 0.55 -7.67 -4.92
N VAL A 114 -0.06 -6.80 -5.73
CA VAL A 114 0.24 -6.67 -7.15
C VAL A 114 0.55 -5.23 -7.51
N ILE A 115 1.32 -5.07 -8.58
CA ILE A 115 1.65 -3.78 -9.16
C ILE A 115 1.45 -3.85 -10.67
N ASP A 116 0.73 -2.87 -11.20
CA ASP A 116 0.56 -2.64 -12.62
C ASP A 116 1.46 -1.47 -13.01
N TYR A 117 2.47 -1.73 -13.82
CA TYR A 117 3.44 -0.77 -14.30
C TYR A 117 3.13 -0.39 -15.75
N GLU A 118 3.19 0.91 -16.02
CA GLU A 118 3.01 1.53 -17.33
C GLU A 118 4.10 2.60 -17.49
N GLY A 119 5.11 2.30 -18.29
CA GLY A 119 6.21 3.20 -18.62
C GLY A 119 6.10 3.72 -20.05
N GLU A 120 6.18 5.03 -20.23
CA GLU A 120 6.27 5.68 -21.53
C GLU A 120 7.65 6.31 -21.69
N ARG A 121 8.39 5.88 -22.71
CA ARG A 121 9.67 6.48 -23.10
C ARG A 121 9.50 7.26 -24.39
N ARG A 122 9.71 8.59 -24.34
CA ARG A 122 9.68 9.41 -25.55
C ARG A 122 11.10 9.57 -26.08
N PHE A 123 11.33 9.12 -27.30
CA PHE A 123 12.47 9.55 -28.12
C PHE A 123 12.01 10.65 -29.08
N PHE A 124 12.93 11.48 -29.57
CA PHE A 124 12.67 12.58 -30.53
C PHE A 124 11.82 12.18 -31.75
N THR A 125 11.72 10.88 -32.10
CA THR A 125 10.96 10.38 -33.27
C THR A 125 10.10 9.14 -32.98
N ARG A 126 10.16 8.55 -31.77
CA ARG A 126 9.39 7.34 -31.44
C ARG A 126 8.93 7.35 -29.99
N LYS A 127 7.69 6.89 -29.78
CA LYS A 127 7.13 6.62 -28.44
C LYS A 127 7.16 5.11 -28.21
N GLU A 128 7.86 4.67 -27.17
CA GLU A 128 7.81 3.29 -26.69
C GLU A 128 6.97 3.22 -25.42
N THR A 129 5.96 2.35 -25.42
CA THR A 129 5.14 2.06 -24.24
C THR A 129 5.51 0.67 -23.74
N ARG A 130 5.72 0.53 -22.42
CA ARG A 130 5.97 -0.73 -21.74
C ARG A 130 4.94 -0.92 -20.65
N GLU A 131 4.22 -2.02 -20.69
CA GLU A 131 3.23 -2.41 -19.69
C GLU A 131 3.64 -3.73 -19.05
N GLY A 132 3.39 -3.88 -17.76
CA GLY A 132 3.67 -5.12 -17.04
C GLY A 132 2.95 -5.21 -15.71
N VAL A 133 2.46 -6.41 -15.40
CA VAL A 133 1.89 -6.75 -14.09
C VAL A 133 2.91 -7.58 -13.32
N GLY A 134 3.10 -7.26 -12.04
CA GLY A 134 4.07 -7.94 -11.19
C GLY A 134 3.61 -8.07 -9.75
N PHE A 135 4.43 -8.77 -8.96
CA PHE A 135 4.26 -8.90 -7.52
C PHE A 135 4.79 -7.67 -6.78
N SER A 136 4.11 -7.28 -5.70
CA SER A 136 4.46 -6.13 -4.88
C SER A 136 4.49 -6.53 -3.41
N SER A 137 5.52 -6.09 -2.69
CA SER A 137 5.61 -6.24 -1.24
C SER A 137 6.11 -4.94 -0.61
N ALA A 138 5.67 -4.65 0.61
CA ALA A 138 6.18 -3.53 1.39
C ALA A 138 6.12 -3.83 2.88
N GLY A 139 7.01 -3.19 3.64
CA GLY A 139 7.00 -3.21 5.09
C GLY A 139 7.19 -1.80 5.62
N ALA A 140 6.49 -1.48 6.70
CA ALA A 140 6.57 -0.20 7.37
C ALA A 140 6.61 -0.38 8.89
N VAL A 141 7.30 0.53 9.57
CA VAL A 141 7.23 0.66 11.02
C VAL A 141 6.46 1.94 11.30
N VAL A 142 5.34 1.81 12.00
CA VAL A 142 4.45 2.92 12.35
C VAL A 142 4.69 3.32 13.79
N PHE A 143 4.92 4.61 14.00
CA PHE A 143 5.09 5.21 15.32
C PHE A 143 3.84 6.00 15.68
N ASN A 144 3.15 5.59 16.75
CA ASN A 144 1.97 6.30 17.24
C ASN A 144 2.38 7.30 18.33
N PHE A 145 2.42 8.59 17.97
CA PHE A 145 2.79 9.65 18.92
C PHE A 145 1.61 10.20 19.75
N THR A 146 0.39 9.70 19.53
CA THR A 146 -0.83 10.23 20.14
C THR A 146 -0.82 10.15 21.67
N GLN A 147 -0.31 9.07 22.28
CA GLN A 147 -0.22 8.97 23.75
C GLN A 147 0.88 9.89 24.33
N ALA A 148 2.01 10.07 23.64
CA ALA A 148 3.11 10.90 24.11
C ALA A 148 2.71 12.39 24.20
N LEU A 149 1.96 12.89 23.21
CA LEU A 149 1.49 14.27 23.16
C LEU A 149 0.41 14.58 24.22
N VAL A 150 -0.49 13.63 24.48
CA VAL A 150 -1.52 13.76 25.54
C VAL A 150 -0.88 13.74 26.93
N SER A 151 0.15 12.90 27.15
CA SER A 151 0.86 12.86 28.43
C SER A 151 1.67 14.12 28.75
N GLY A 152 2.18 14.81 27.72
CA GLY A 152 2.86 16.11 27.88
C GLY A 152 1.91 17.27 28.13
N LEU A 153 0.68 17.22 27.59
CA LEU A 153 -0.34 18.26 27.81
C LEU A 153 -1.07 18.13 29.16
N ALA A 154 -1.08 16.93 29.76
CA ALA A 154 -1.66 16.69 31.09
C ALA A 154 -0.75 17.15 32.25
N LEU A 155 0.45 17.65 31.95
CA LEU A 155 1.45 18.15 32.90
C LEU A 155 1.70 19.67 32.80
N MET A 156 0.87 20.42 32.05
CA MET A 156 0.88 21.89 32.01
C MET A 156 -0.38 22.48 32.65
#